data_AF-A0A8C7KWX5-F1
#
_entry.id   AF-A0A8C7KWX5-F1
#
_cell.length_a   1.000
_cell.length_b   1.000
_cell.length_c   1.000
_cell.angle_alpha   90.00
_cell.angle_beta   90.00
_cell.angle_gamma   90.00
#
_symmetry.space_group_name_H-M   'P 1'
#
loop_
_entity.id
_entity.type
_entity.pdbx_description
1 polymer ?
#
loop_
_entity_poly.entity_id
_entity_poly.type
_entity_poly.pdbx_seq_one_letter_code
_entity_poly.pdbx_strand_id
1 'polypeptide(L)'
;MSFFLFLFVFLCFCLSSCFYLSFFVFVFLPVFICLSISFSFFHDSFSLSITHILPMPCPGPELPSGLVFSEVTETSLSVSWTKPKSRTLHRCSGSQHPDWEPVSVMVDSGDSTLALSNLSPGSSYEVSVISVLGLDESDAIKDLVMTLPDPPTTLRAINVTDTKALLLWRPALATVDRYVIVYGSEKGSCDCVHVLLAGSGGDGEVPRDLKASQVTPRSALLTWKPPSAAVGNRYLLTSQQEVTIDSTVTEFKLSRLYPMSKYTVQLQGERGGSYTAAISTEFTTGNLRYPFPSDCSQVLLNGMHESGEVEIFPNGRQGKPVLVYCDQVTDGGGWTVFQRRMDGKTDFFRGWENYSNGFGELSGEFWLGNENLHNLTSMAPMTLRVDLRAGDESVFAKYSTFTVDNVRRNYALKVSGYSGTAGDSMSYHNGRMFSTRDRDPAPFITRCAMSYRGGWWYKNCHQANLNGLYDTNVNHQGLIWTAWKGKDYSVPFTEMKLRPTSFTPPTQG
;
A
#
# COMPACT_ATOMS: atom_id res chain seq x y z
N MET A 1 -85.74 2.78 34.79
CA MET A 1 -86.35 3.92 34.08
C MET A 1 -85.95 3.85 32.63
N SER A 2 -86.95 3.86 31.76
CA SER A 2 -86.92 3.52 30.34
C SER A 2 -85.97 4.38 29.50
N PHE A 3 -85.26 3.75 28.57
CA PHE A 3 -84.78 4.42 27.36
C PHE A 3 -85.65 3.96 26.19
N PHE A 4 -86.29 4.93 25.54
CA PHE A 4 -87.14 4.74 24.37
C PHE A 4 -86.27 4.41 23.14
N LEU A 5 -86.61 3.33 22.44
CA LEU A 5 -86.04 2.97 21.14
C LEU A 5 -86.87 3.67 20.04
N PHE A 6 -86.28 4.58 19.26
CA PHE A 6 -86.91 5.11 18.05
C PHE A 6 -86.45 4.28 16.84
N LEU A 7 -87.38 3.56 16.22
CA LEU A 7 -87.18 2.84 14.96
C LEU A 7 -87.56 3.76 13.80
N PHE A 8 -86.60 4.17 12.97
CA PHE A 8 -86.91 4.83 11.70
C PHE A 8 -86.95 3.79 10.57
N VAL A 9 -88.09 3.69 9.91
CA VAL A 9 -88.31 2.80 8.75
C VAL A 9 -88.19 3.64 7.48
N PHE A 10 -87.18 3.37 6.65
CA PHE A 10 -87.16 3.83 5.26
C PHE A 10 -87.55 2.68 4.34
N LEU A 11 -88.70 2.79 3.68
CA LEU A 11 -89.08 1.94 2.55
C LEU A 11 -88.48 2.55 1.27
N CYS A 12 -87.70 1.78 0.53
CA CYS A 12 -87.39 2.10 -0.86
C CYS A 12 -87.96 0.98 -1.75
N PHE A 13 -88.87 1.35 -2.65
CA PHE A 13 -89.59 0.43 -3.54
C PHE A 13 -88.69 -0.08 -4.69
N CYS A 14 -88.78 -1.39 -4.96
CA CYS A 14 -88.04 -2.11 -5.98
C CYS A 14 -88.82 -2.16 -7.30
N LEU A 15 -88.12 -2.22 -8.45
CA LEU A 15 -88.69 -2.73 -9.70
C LEU A 15 -87.93 -4.01 -10.09
N SER A 16 -88.69 -5.12 -10.15
CA SER A 16 -88.31 -6.46 -10.65
C SER A 16 -87.60 -7.42 -9.67
N SER A 17 -88.43 -8.21 -8.98
CA SER A 17 -88.26 -9.64 -8.65
C SER A 17 -87.13 -10.10 -7.70
N CYS A 18 -86.99 -9.47 -6.53
CA CYS A 18 -86.56 -10.09 -5.26
C CYS A 18 -86.80 -9.07 -4.11
N PHE A 19 -87.60 -9.40 -3.10
CA PHE A 19 -87.74 -8.55 -1.90
C PHE A 19 -86.58 -8.84 -0.94
N TYR A 20 -85.67 -7.88 -0.74
CA TYR A 20 -84.73 -7.88 0.39
C TYR A 20 -85.22 -6.90 1.45
N LEU A 21 -85.50 -7.40 2.66
CA LEU A 21 -85.83 -6.56 3.81
C LEU A 21 -84.54 -6.37 4.63
N SER A 22 -83.88 -5.22 4.50
CA SER A 22 -82.69 -4.90 5.29
C SER A 22 -83.08 -4.11 6.55
N PHE A 23 -82.72 -4.60 7.73
CA PHE A 23 -82.87 -3.88 8.99
C PHE A 23 -81.53 -3.25 9.39
N PHE A 24 -81.53 -1.94 9.68
CA PHE A 24 -80.39 -1.27 10.30
C PHE A 24 -80.67 -1.07 11.79
N VAL A 25 -79.84 -1.66 12.65
CA VAL A 25 -79.87 -1.40 14.10
C VAL A 25 -78.71 -0.47 14.42
N PHE A 26 -79.01 0.77 14.80
CA PHE A 26 -78.00 1.71 15.29
C PHE A 26 -77.76 1.47 16.78
N VAL A 27 -76.59 0.94 17.14
CA VAL A 27 -76.10 0.93 18.51
C VAL A 27 -74.96 1.95 18.60
N PHE A 28 -75.07 2.90 19.53
CA PHE A 28 -74.05 3.94 19.75
C PHE A 28 -72.75 3.34 20.31
N LEU A 29 -71.81 3.03 19.42
CA LEU A 29 -70.34 2.87 19.59
C LEU A 29 -69.75 2.85 18.15
N PRO A 30 -68.49 3.23 17.88
CA PRO A 30 -68.05 3.71 16.56
C PRO A 30 -67.88 2.60 15.49
N VAL A 31 -68.45 1.43 15.70
CA VAL A 31 -68.34 0.29 14.79
C VAL A 31 -69.71 0.07 14.11
N PHE A 32 -69.82 0.49 12.86
CA PHE A 32 -70.98 0.19 12.03
C PHE A 32 -70.97 -1.31 11.67
N ILE A 33 -71.91 -2.08 12.22
CA ILE A 33 -72.10 -3.49 11.87
C ILE A 33 -73.29 -3.57 10.89
N CYS A 34 -73.01 -3.82 9.60
CA CYS A 34 -74.04 -4.14 8.62
C CYS A 34 -74.38 -5.63 8.71
N LEU A 35 -75.61 -5.96 9.14
CA LEU A 35 -76.13 -7.33 9.15
C LEU A 35 -77.06 -7.54 7.96
N SER A 36 -76.74 -8.51 7.11
CA SER A 36 -77.67 -9.02 6.10
C SER A 36 -78.47 -10.16 6.72
N ILE A 37 -79.80 -10.00 6.82
CA ILE A 37 -80.72 -11.00 7.34
C ILE A 37 -81.57 -11.52 6.17
N SER A 38 -81.47 -12.82 5.90
CA SER A 38 -82.22 -13.49 4.84
C SER A 38 -83.21 -14.46 5.46
N PHE A 39 -84.48 -14.41 5.04
CA PHE A 39 -85.53 -15.33 5.48
C PHE A 39 -85.86 -16.32 4.37
N SER A 40 -86.01 -17.61 4.69
CA SER A 40 -86.49 -18.63 3.76
C SER A 40 -87.51 -19.52 4.46
N PHE A 41 -88.67 -19.72 3.82
CA PHE A 41 -89.79 -20.51 4.35
C PHE A 41 -89.97 -21.78 3.53
N PHE A 42 -89.89 -22.96 4.16
CA PHE A 42 -90.33 -24.23 3.58
C PHE A 42 -91.04 -25.08 4.65
N HIS A 43 -92.24 -25.55 4.30
CA HIS A 43 -93.12 -26.48 5.03
C HIS A 43 -92.66 -26.91 6.44
N ASP A 44 -93.06 -26.12 7.43
CA ASP A 44 -92.92 -26.33 8.88
C ASP A 44 -91.51 -26.26 9.49
N SER A 45 -90.59 -25.52 8.86
CA SER A 45 -89.36 -25.08 9.55
C SER A 45 -88.95 -23.64 9.19
N PHE A 46 -88.58 -22.86 10.22
CA PHE A 46 -88.04 -21.51 10.11
C PHE A 46 -86.51 -21.58 10.17
N SER A 47 -85.82 -21.07 9.14
CA SER A 47 -84.36 -20.92 9.17
C SER A 47 -83.99 -19.43 9.11
N LEU A 48 -83.20 -19.00 10.09
CA LEU A 48 -82.61 -17.67 10.18
C LEU A 48 -81.12 -17.81 9.82
N SER A 49 -80.70 -17.21 8.71
CA SER A 49 -79.28 -17.05 8.41
C SER A 49 -78.86 -15.62 8.71
N ILE A 50 -77.96 -15.47 9.68
CA ILE A 50 -77.28 -14.21 9.97
C ILE A 50 -75.86 -14.35 9.43
N THR A 51 -75.58 -13.66 8.32
CA THR A 51 -74.21 -13.54 7.80
C THR A 51 -73.57 -12.30 8.40
N HIS A 52 -72.55 -12.50 9.24
CA HIS A 52 -71.67 -11.42 9.68
C HIS A 52 -70.89 -10.91 8.47
N ILE A 53 -71.27 -9.75 7.94
CA ILE A 53 -70.35 -8.99 7.08
C ILE A 53 -69.38 -8.34 8.06
N LEU A 54 -68.16 -8.86 8.13
CA LEU A 54 -67.09 -8.17 8.85
C LEU A 54 -67.02 -6.75 8.30
N PRO A 55 -67.07 -5.69 9.14
CA PRO A 55 -66.81 -4.36 8.66
C PRO A 55 -65.45 -4.40 7.98
N MET A 56 -65.39 -4.11 6.67
CA MET A 56 -64.11 -3.89 6.03
C MET A 56 -63.51 -2.69 6.78
N PRO A 57 -62.38 -2.84 7.49
CA PRO A 57 -61.72 -1.67 8.03
C PRO A 57 -61.43 -0.75 6.84
N CYS A 58 -61.90 0.49 6.90
CA CYS A 58 -61.44 1.51 5.98
C CYS A 58 -59.91 1.46 6.03
N PRO A 59 -59.20 1.10 4.94
CA PRO A 59 -57.76 1.02 5.00
C PRO A 59 -57.25 2.42 5.33
N GLY A 60 -56.49 2.53 6.42
CA GLY A 60 -55.81 3.77 6.81
C GLY A 60 -54.87 4.24 5.69
N PRO A 61 -54.33 5.47 5.80
CA PRO A 61 -53.43 6.00 4.79
C PRO A 61 -52.24 5.07 4.55
N GLU A 62 -51.85 4.93 3.28
CA GLU A 62 -50.75 4.06 2.85
C GLU A 62 -49.41 4.60 3.42
N LEU A 63 -48.55 3.67 3.87
CA LEU A 63 -47.27 3.95 4.52
C LEU A 63 -46.24 4.51 3.49
N PRO A 64 -45.47 5.57 3.82
CA PRO A 64 -44.33 6.00 3.02
C PRO A 64 -43.21 4.94 3.02
N SER A 65 -42.50 4.79 1.90
CA SER A 65 -41.43 3.78 1.78
C SER A 65 -40.11 4.39 1.33
N GLY A 66 -38.98 3.67 1.47
CA GLY A 66 -37.68 4.11 0.95
C GLY A 66 -37.19 5.43 1.57
N LEU A 67 -37.05 5.46 2.89
CA LEU A 67 -36.47 6.58 3.62
C LEU A 67 -34.98 6.69 3.28
N VAL A 68 -34.53 7.87 2.84
CA VAL A 68 -33.15 8.14 2.42
C VAL A 68 -32.70 9.49 2.97
N PHE A 69 -31.49 9.52 3.52
CA PHE A 69 -30.84 10.74 4.01
C PHE A 69 -29.81 11.27 3.02
N SER A 70 -29.82 12.58 2.81
CA SER A 70 -28.87 13.31 1.96
C SER A 70 -28.45 14.62 2.64
N GLU A 71 -27.41 15.27 2.11
CA GLU A 71 -26.95 16.60 2.58
C GLU A 71 -26.74 16.67 4.10
N VAL A 72 -26.21 15.60 4.69
CA VAL A 72 -25.93 15.52 6.13
C VAL A 72 -24.76 16.44 6.47
N THR A 73 -25.01 17.43 7.33
CA THR A 73 -24.04 18.36 7.89
C THR A 73 -23.84 18.08 9.39
N GLU A 74 -23.07 18.93 10.06
CA GLU A 74 -22.88 18.88 11.51
C GLU A 74 -24.16 19.20 12.29
N THR A 75 -25.09 19.94 11.69
CA THR A 75 -26.28 20.47 12.39
C THR A 75 -27.59 20.32 11.60
N SER A 76 -27.55 19.74 10.41
CA SER A 76 -28.71 19.56 9.54
C SER A 76 -28.61 18.29 8.71
N LEU A 77 -29.74 17.81 8.21
CA LEU A 77 -29.80 16.74 7.22
C LEU A 77 -31.08 16.82 6.41
N SER A 78 -31.04 16.34 5.17
CA SER A 78 -32.20 16.25 4.28
C SER A 78 -32.74 14.83 4.31
N VAL A 79 -34.03 14.69 4.62
CA VAL A 79 -34.78 13.43 4.67
C VAL A 79 -35.64 13.35 3.42
N SER A 80 -35.62 12.22 2.72
CA SER A 80 -36.45 11.98 1.55
C SER A 80 -37.14 10.61 1.63
N TRP A 81 -38.34 10.50 1.07
CA TRP A 81 -39.11 9.25 1.07
C TRP A 81 -39.90 9.07 -0.23
N THR A 82 -40.29 7.83 -0.51
CA THR A 82 -41.18 7.47 -1.61
C THR A 82 -42.62 7.69 -1.19
N LYS A 83 -43.33 8.51 -1.96
CA LYS A 83 -44.72 8.86 -1.68
C LYS A 83 -45.67 7.69 -1.92
N PRO A 84 -46.69 7.53 -1.07
CA PRO A 84 -47.82 6.66 -1.37
C PRO A 84 -48.58 7.09 -2.63
N LYS A 85 -49.40 6.19 -3.20
CA LYS A 85 -50.20 6.52 -4.40
C LYS A 85 -51.34 7.49 -4.08
N SER A 86 -51.77 7.54 -2.82
CA SER A 86 -52.81 8.44 -2.33
C SER A 86 -52.24 9.81 -1.95
N ARG A 87 -52.99 10.88 -2.22
CA ARG A 87 -52.59 12.25 -1.87
C ARG A 87 -52.77 12.49 -0.36
N THR A 88 -51.71 12.27 0.40
CA THR A 88 -51.66 12.39 1.87
C THR A 88 -50.66 13.46 2.30
N LEU A 89 -50.87 14.08 3.46
CA LEU A 89 -49.86 14.91 4.11
C LEU A 89 -48.84 14.00 4.78
N HIS A 90 -47.63 14.47 5.04
CA HIS A 90 -46.62 13.69 5.75
C HIS A 90 -46.18 14.39 7.02
N ARG A 91 -45.97 13.67 8.11
CA ARG A 91 -45.33 14.19 9.33
C ARG A 91 -43.99 13.52 9.48
N CYS A 92 -42.92 14.31 9.40
CA CYS A 92 -41.56 13.84 9.66
C CYS A 92 -41.17 14.26 11.07
N SER A 93 -40.55 13.35 11.83
CA SER A 93 -40.11 13.62 13.19
C SER A 93 -38.71 13.07 13.45
N GLY A 94 -37.89 13.80 14.21
CA GLY A 94 -36.53 13.40 14.55
C GLY A 94 -36.25 13.53 16.05
N SER A 95 -35.61 12.52 16.63
CA SER A 95 -35.20 12.52 18.05
C SER A 95 -33.81 11.90 18.23
N GLN A 96 -33.04 12.40 19.21
CA GLN A 96 -31.71 11.88 19.55
C GLN A 96 -31.80 10.61 20.43
N HIS A 97 -32.91 10.45 21.15
CA HIS A 97 -33.20 9.30 22.01
C HIS A 97 -34.72 9.07 22.00
N PRO A 98 -35.20 7.81 22.04
CA PRO A 98 -36.63 7.46 21.97
C PRO A 98 -37.51 8.06 23.09
N ASP A 99 -36.92 8.54 24.17
CA ASP A 99 -37.61 9.14 25.33
C ASP A 99 -37.70 10.68 25.27
N TRP A 100 -37.13 11.31 24.24
CA TRP A 100 -37.15 12.77 24.07
C TRP A 100 -38.29 13.19 23.15
N GLU A 101 -38.92 14.35 23.41
CA GLU A 101 -39.96 14.89 22.52
C GLU A 101 -39.39 15.10 21.11
N PRO A 102 -39.94 14.42 20.08
CA PRO A 102 -39.39 14.49 18.74
C PRO A 102 -39.80 15.82 18.09
N VAL A 103 -38.83 16.46 17.43
CA VAL A 103 -39.12 17.63 16.60
C VAL A 103 -39.91 17.16 15.40
N SER A 104 -41.18 17.56 15.28
CA SER A 104 -42.06 17.13 14.19
C SER A 104 -42.44 18.29 13.26
N VAL A 105 -42.44 18.00 11.96
CA VAL A 105 -42.75 18.97 10.91
C VAL A 105 -43.75 18.35 9.94
N MET A 106 -44.82 19.09 9.63
CA MET A 106 -45.81 18.71 8.62
C MET A 106 -45.32 19.12 7.23
N VAL A 107 -45.44 18.21 6.28
CA VAL A 107 -44.98 18.34 4.88
C VAL A 107 -46.17 18.11 3.96
N ASP A 108 -46.34 18.98 2.97
CA ASP A 108 -47.47 18.89 2.04
C ASP A 108 -47.35 17.64 1.15
N SER A 109 -48.49 17.19 0.64
CA SER A 109 -48.64 16.10 -0.33
C SER A 109 -47.79 16.28 -1.60
N GLY A 110 -47.50 17.54 -1.96
CA GLY A 110 -46.65 17.93 -3.09
C GLY A 110 -45.16 17.65 -2.90
N ASP A 111 -44.71 17.43 -1.66
CA ASP A 111 -43.30 17.30 -1.30
C ASP A 111 -42.98 15.92 -0.72
N SER A 112 -41.77 15.44 -0.96
CA SER A 112 -41.24 14.15 -0.45
C SER A 112 -39.87 14.30 0.19
N THR A 113 -39.51 15.54 0.51
CA THR A 113 -38.19 15.92 1.00
C THR A 113 -38.34 16.98 2.08
N LEU A 114 -37.63 16.84 3.19
CA LEU A 114 -37.59 17.81 4.29
C LEU A 114 -36.16 17.97 4.81
N ALA A 115 -35.73 19.21 5.00
CA ALA A 115 -34.48 19.51 5.70
C ALA A 115 -34.74 19.69 7.20
N LEU A 116 -34.13 18.84 8.03
CA LEU A 116 -34.07 18.99 9.48
C LEU A 116 -32.84 19.85 9.84
N SER A 117 -33.00 20.75 10.80
CA SER A 117 -31.95 21.68 11.27
C SER A 117 -31.90 21.73 12.80
N ASN A 118 -30.88 22.39 13.36
CA ASN A 118 -30.61 22.47 14.81
C ASN A 118 -30.27 21.13 15.48
N LEU A 119 -29.63 20.24 14.72
CA LEU A 119 -29.10 18.97 15.23
C LEU A 119 -27.75 19.17 15.93
N SER A 120 -27.38 18.24 16.80
CA SER A 120 -26.09 18.22 17.50
C SER A 120 -25.03 17.53 16.64
N PRO A 121 -23.79 18.05 16.54
CA PRO A 121 -22.70 17.41 15.80
C PRO A 121 -22.33 16.02 16.34
N GLY A 122 -21.92 15.13 15.45
CA GLY A 122 -21.44 13.76 15.77
C GLY A 122 -22.43 12.92 16.57
N SER A 123 -23.74 13.18 16.42
CA SER A 123 -24.79 12.57 17.22
C SER A 123 -25.71 11.71 16.35
N SER A 124 -26.19 10.60 16.90
CA SER A 124 -27.15 9.72 16.22
C SER A 124 -28.59 10.20 16.45
N TYR A 125 -29.40 10.20 15.38
CA TYR A 125 -30.80 10.58 15.38
C TYR A 125 -31.66 9.47 14.76
N GLU A 126 -32.77 9.13 15.41
CA GLU A 126 -33.83 8.30 14.81
C GLU A 126 -34.84 9.23 14.14
N VAL A 127 -34.99 9.09 12.83
CA VAL A 127 -35.94 9.87 12.03
C VAL A 127 -37.09 8.98 11.61
N SER A 128 -38.32 9.47 11.78
CA SER A 128 -39.53 8.77 11.39
C SER A 128 -40.45 9.60 10.50
N VAL A 129 -41.14 8.96 9.57
CA VAL A 129 -42.12 9.59 8.68
C VAL A 129 -43.43 8.81 8.69
N ILE A 130 -44.55 9.50 8.86
CA ILE A 130 -45.92 8.96 8.78
C ILE A 130 -46.74 9.71 7.72
N SER A 131 -47.71 9.02 7.12
CA SER A 131 -48.75 9.63 6.27
C SER A 131 -49.95 10.04 7.13
N VAL A 132 -50.52 11.22 6.87
CA VAL A 132 -51.68 11.77 7.56
C VAL A 132 -52.76 12.09 6.52
N LEU A 133 -53.95 11.52 6.71
CA LEU A 133 -55.13 11.76 5.87
C LEU A 133 -56.34 12.09 6.75
N GLY A 134 -56.69 13.37 6.84
CA GLY A 134 -57.77 13.81 7.73
C GLY A 134 -57.38 13.62 9.21
N LEU A 135 -58.05 12.69 9.89
CA LEU A 135 -57.77 12.29 11.28
C LEU A 135 -57.01 10.96 11.38
N ASP A 136 -56.80 10.27 10.26
CA ASP A 136 -56.15 8.96 10.24
C ASP A 136 -54.64 9.12 9.98
N GLU A 137 -53.82 8.35 10.70
CA GLU A 137 -52.36 8.29 10.58
C GLU A 137 -51.91 6.86 10.19
N SER A 138 -50.85 6.74 9.39
CA SER A 138 -50.25 5.44 9.03
C SER A 138 -49.27 4.95 10.10
N ASP A 139 -48.79 3.72 9.97
CA ASP A 139 -47.56 3.30 10.64
C ASP A 139 -46.38 4.23 10.27
N ALA A 140 -45.28 4.16 11.03
CA ALA A 140 -44.10 4.98 10.79
C ALA A 140 -42.98 4.18 10.11
N ILE A 141 -42.38 4.75 9.05
CA ILE A 141 -41.06 4.30 8.58
C ILE A 141 -39.99 5.00 9.42
N LYS A 142 -39.02 4.23 9.92
CA LYS A 142 -37.95 4.72 10.79
C LYS A 142 -36.59 4.31 10.25
N ASP A 143 -35.60 5.17 10.39
CA ASP A 143 -34.19 4.84 10.16
C ASP A 143 -33.26 5.74 11.00
N LEU A 144 -32.01 5.32 11.17
CA LEU A 144 -30.99 5.99 11.96
C LEU A 144 -30.01 6.74 11.08
N VAL A 145 -29.66 7.96 11.48
CA VAL A 145 -28.68 8.80 10.79
C VAL A 145 -27.77 9.50 11.80
N MET A 146 -26.48 9.60 11.50
CA MET A 146 -25.51 10.30 12.33
C MET A 146 -25.08 11.59 11.64
N THR A 147 -25.15 12.71 12.35
CA THR A 147 -24.64 14.01 11.87
C THR A 147 -23.11 14.00 11.76
N LEU A 148 -22.56 14.88 10.94
CA LEU A 148 -21.10 15.01 10.82
C LEU A 148 -20.49 15.55 12.12
N PRO A 149 -19.24 15.18 12.47
CA PRO A 149 -18.50 15.82 13.55
C PRO A 149 -18.23 17.30 13.25
N ASP A 150 -18.21 18.15 14.28
CA ASP A 150 -17.87 19.55 14.11
C ASP A 150 -16.39 19.76 13.77
N PRO A 151 -16.06 20.76 12.94
CA PRO A 151 -14.67 21.04 12.61
C PRO A 151 -13.92 21.61 13.83
N PRO A 152 -12.61 21.30 13.99
CA PRO A 152 -11.79 21.98 14.98
C PRO A 152 -11.72 23.48 14.69
N THR A 153 -11.80 24.30 15.73
CA THR A 153 -11.85 25.77 15.60
C THR A 153 -10.59 26.43 16.12
N THR A 154 -10.37 27.71 15.80
CA THR A 154 -9.29 28.54 16.38
C THR A 154 -7.86 28.08 16.11
N LEU A 155 -7.60 27.43 14.97
CA LEU A 155 -6.26 27.06 14.54
C LEU A 155 -5.37 28.31 14.42
N ARG A 156 -4.29 28.35 15.20
CA ARG A 156 -3.29 29.41 15.19
C ARG A 156 -1.89 28.84 15.31
N ALA A 157 -0.94 29.43 14.59
CA ALA A 157 0.48 29.18 14.78
C ALA A 157 1.04 30.20 15.77
N ILE A 158 1.66 29.73 16.85
CA ILE A 158 2.40 30.55 17.82
C ILE A 158 3.87 30.11 17.87
N ASN A 159 4.75 30.98 18.38
CA ASN A 159 6.19 30.72 18.47
C ASN A 159 6.81 30.29 17.13
N VAL A 160 6.44 30.98 16.06
CA VAL A 160 6.93 30.71 14.69
C VAL A 160 8.39 31.18 14.58
N THR A 161 9.22 30.31 14.04
CA THR A 161 10.63 30.53 13.71
C THR A 161 10.90 29.96 12.33
N ASP A 162 12.10 30.15 11.81
CA ASP A 162 12.50 29.63 10.49
C ASP A 162 12.42 28.09 10.38
N THR A 163 12.38 27.36 11.50
CA THR A 163 12.40 25.89 11.51
C THR A 163 11.25 25.22 12.27
N LYS A 164 10.43 25.96 13.03
CA LYS A 164 9.33 25.41 13.83
C LYS A 164 8.22 26.43 14.04
N ALA A 165 6.99 25.93 14.15
CA ALA A 165 5.82 26.67 14.59
C ALA A 165 4.98 25.76 15.48
N LEU A 166 4.36 26.32 16.52
CA LEU A 166 3.49 25.57 17.42
C LEU A 166 2.04 25.84 17.05
N LEU A 167 1.31 24.80 16.66
CA LEU A 167 -0.09 24.89 16.29
C LEU A 167 -0.98 24.71 17.52
N LEU A 168 -1.91 25.62 17.72
CA LEU A 168 -2.90 25.60 18.80
C LEU A 168 -4.28 25.71 18.17
N TRP A 169 -5.19 24.80 18.51
CA TRP A 169 -6.57 24.83 18.07
C TRP A 169 -7.47 24.33 19.19
N ARG A 170 -8.76 24.56 19.05
CA ARG A 170 -9.81 24.00 19.88
C ARG A 170 -10.32 22.72 19.20
N PRO A 171 -10.29 21.57 19.88
CA PRO A 171 -10.75 20.31 19.31
C PRO A 171 -12.24 20.36 18.98
N ALA A 172 -12.66 19.46 18.08
CA ALA A 172 -14.07 19.16 17.82
C ALA A 172 -14.78 18.76 19.11
N LEU A 173 -16.03 19.20 19.28
CA LEU A 173 -16.93 18.80 20.36
C LEU A 173 -17.37 17.35 20.20
N ALA A 174 -17.55 16.90 18.96
CA ALA A 174 -17.82 15.52 18.60
C ALA A 174 -16.57 14.64 18.75
N THR A 175 -16.78 13.38 19.13
CA THR A 175 -15.72 12.38 19.20
C THR A 175 -15.22 12.07 17.79
N VAL A 176 -13.95 12.38 17.52
CA VAL A 176 -13.29 12.08 16.25
C VAL A 176 -12.16 11.07 16.46
N ASP A 177 -11.90 10.22 15.47
CA ASP A 177 -10.84 9.20 15.54
C ASP A 177 -9.45 9.80 15.27
N ARG A 178 -9.38 10.84 14.42
CA ARG A 178 -8.12 11.45 13.99
C ARG A 178 -8.29 12.90 13.50
N TYR A 179 -7.25 13.71 13.66
CA TYR A 179 -7.09 15.02 13.01
C TYR A 179 -6.06 14.93 11.88
N VAL A 180 -6.31 15.62 10.77
CA VAL A 180 -5.39 15.75 9.64
C VAL A 180 -4.94 17.20 9.53
N ILE A 181 -3.64 17.47 9.68
CA ILE A 181 -3.06 18.80 9.45
C ILE A 181 -2.45 18.83 8.05
N VAL A 182 -2.79 19.87 7.28
CA VAL A 182 -2.28 20.12 5.94
C VAL A 182 -1.60 21.48 5.91
N TYR A 183 -0.33 21.54 5.48
CA TYR A 183 0.41 22.79 5.34
C TYR A 183 1.24 22.80 4.05
N GLY A 184 1.46 23.99 3.49
CA GLY A 184 2.18 24.20 2.22
C GLY A 184 2.65 25.64 2.05
N SER A 185 3.56 25.88 1.10
CA SER A 185 4.11 27.21 0.79
C SER A 185 3.40 27.83 -0.41
N GLU A 186 3.03 29.11 -0.33
CA GLU A 186 2.38 29.82 -1.44
C GLU A 186 3.24 29.97 -2.70
N LYS A 187 4.56 29.76 -2.64
CA LYS A 187 5.49 30.05 -3.75
C LYS A 187 6.09 28.84 -4.47
N GLY A 188 5.60 27.62 -4.24
CA GLY A 188 5.92 26.52 -5.16
C GLY A 188 5.93 25.13 -4.53
N SER A 189 5.48 24.18 -5.35
CA SER A 189 5.23 22.76 -5.11
C SER A 189 3.88 22.46 -4.46
N CYS A 190 3.04 21.75 -5.22
CA CYS A 190 1.80 21.10 -4.77
C CYS A 190 2.08 19.89 -3.85
N ASP A 191 3.07 20.00 -2.96
CA ASP A 191 3.37 19.00 -1.93
C ASP A 191 2.71 19.46 -0.63
N CYS A 192 1.41 19.17 -0.51
CA CYS A 192 0.71 19.26 0.75
C CYS A 192 1.25 18.18 1.68
N VAL A 193 1.88 18.56 2.79
CA VAL A 193 2.32 17.59 3.79
C VAL A 193 1.13 17.25 4.69
N HIS A 194 0.80 15.97 4.78
CA HIS A 194 -0.27 15.45 5.64
C HIS A 194 0.31 14.93 6.97
N VAL A 195 -0.18 15.44 8.09
CA VAL A 195 0.17 14.94 9.44
C VAL A 195 -1.09 14.40 10.11
N LEU A 196 -1.02 13.15 10.60
CA LEU A 196 -2.11 12.45 11.28
C LEU A 196 -1.92 12.53 12.81
N LEU A 197 -2.94 12.99 13.53
CA LEU A 197 -2.98 13.00 15.00
C LEU A 197 -4.16 12.15 15.48
N ALA A 198 -4.01 11.41 16.58
CA ALA A 198 -5.11 10.65 17.17
C ALA A 198 -6.16 11.59 17.80
N GLY A 199 -7.44 11.25 17.62
CA GLY A 199 -8.57 11.95 18.25
C GLY A 199 -8.96 11.34 19.61
N SER A 200 -10.03 11.84 20.21
CA SER A 200 -10.38 11.62 21.63
C SER A 200 -10.85 10.20 21.99
N GLY A 201 -10.92 9.27 21.03
CA GLY A 201 -11.39 7.89 21.24
C GLY A 201 -10.26 6.87 21.02
N GLY A 202 -9.70 6.34 22.11
CA GLY A 202 -8.70 5.28 22.05
C GLY A 202 -7.98 5.07 23.37
N ASP A 203 -8.69 4.65 24.42
CA ASP A 203 -8.12 4.35 25.73
C ASP A 203 -7.48 2.94 25.78
N GLY A 204 -6.56 2.69 24.85
CA GLY A 204 -5.68 1.53 24.84
C GLY A 204 -4.24 2.01 24.97
N GLU A 205 -3.54 1.59 26.03
CA GLU A 205 -2.19 2.05 26.33
C GLU A 205 -1.24 1.78 25.14
N VAL A 206 -0.75 2.84 24.53
CA VAL A 206 0.12 2.80 23.34
C VAL A 206 1.59 2.59 23.71
N PRO A 207 2.44 2.14 22.77
CA PRO A 207 3.89 2.30 22.91
C PRO A 207 4.21 3.76 23.25
N ARG A 208 5.28 4.00 24.01
CA ARG A 208 5.65 5.36 24.46
C ARG A 208 7.10 5.67 24.09
N ASP A 209 7.43 6.96 24.07
CA ASP A 209 8.81 7.44 23.91
C ASP A 209 9.55 6.91 22.67
N LEU A 210 8.87 6.75 21.51
CA LEU A 210 9.56 6.42 20.26
C LEU A 210 10.55 7.53 19.92
N LYS A 211 11.83 7.15 19.81
CA LYS A 211 12.94 8.06 19.51
C LYS A 211 13.87 7.43 18.50
N ALA A 212 14.30 8.24 17.53
CA ALA A 212 15.43 7.94 16.68
C ALA A 212 16.74 8.41 17.33
N SER A 213 17.73 7.53 17.38
CA SER A 213 19.06 7.77 17.91
C SER A 213 20.11 7.15 16.98
N GLN A 214 21.39 7.47 17.18
CA GLN A 214 22.49 6.98 16.33
C GLN A 214 22.21 7.14 14.83
N VAL A 215 21.64 8.29 14.45
CA VAL A 215 21.27 8.59 13.07
C VAL A 215 22.54 8.78 12.25
N THR A 216 22.74 7.89 11.29
CA THR A 216 23.79 7.99 10.28
C THR A 216 23.17 8.45 8.96
N PRO A 217 23.98 8.71 7.92
CA PRO A 217 23.44 8.97 6.60
C PRO A 217 22.65 7.81 5.96
N ARG A 218 22.80 6.58 6.47
CA ARG A 218 22.19 5.35 5.88
C ARG A 218 21.40 4.49 6.87
N SER A 219 21.39 4.84 8.15
CA SER A 219 20.73 4.06 9.21
C SER A 219 20.26 4.95 10.34
N ALA A 220 19.29 4.47 11.13
CA ALA A 220 18.91 5.07 12.39
C ALA A 220 18.46 3.98 13.35
N LEU A 221 18.78 4.12 14.64
CA LEU A 221 18.30 3.21 15.68
C LEU A 221 17.04 3.79 16.29
N LEU A 222 15.92 3.09 16.14
CA LEU A 222 14.66 3.42 16.78
C LEU A 222 14.60 2.71 18.13
N THR A 223 14.14 3.42 19.16
CA THR A 223 13.93 2.89 20.51
C THR A 223 12.60 3.37 21.04
N TRP A 224 11.88 2.53 21.78
CA TRP A 224 10.60 2.88 22.40
C TRP A 224 10.40 2.12 23.72
N LYS A 225 9.47 2.59 24.55
CA LYS A 225 9.03 1.89 25.75
C LYS A 225 7.80 1.04 25.45
N PRO A 226 7.77 -0.22 25.91
CA PRO A 226 6.61 -1.07 25.76
C PRO A 226 5.43 -0.53 26.61
N PRO A 227 4.18 -0.85 26.24
CA PRO A 227 3.01 -0.56 27.06
C PRO A 227 3.07 -1.27 28.43
N SER A 228 2.47 -0.70 29.47
CA SER A 228 2.52 -1.28 30.83
C SER A 228 1.58 -2.46 31.00
N ALA A 229 0.47 -2.49 30.27
CA ALA A 229 -0.35 -3.69 30.07
C ALA A 229 0.17 -4.48 28.85
N ALA A 230 0.16 -5.81 28.89
CA ALA A 230 0.62 -6.65 27.78
C ALA A 230 -0.18 -6.37 26.49
N VAL A 231 0.45 -5.66 25.55
CA VAL A 231 -0.13 -5.28 24.26
C VAL A 231 0.38 -6.23 23.20
N GLY A 232 -0.50 -7.12 22.75
CA GLY A 232 -0.40 -7.71 21.40
C GLY A 232 0.81 -8.60 21.13
N ASN A 233 0.76 -9.33 20.02
CA ASN A 233 1.87 -10.20 19.62
C ASN A 233 2.90 -9.46 18.75
N ARG A 234 2.56 -8.26 18.20
CA ARG A 234 3.36 -7.58 17.15
C ARG A 234 3.21 -6.05 17.16
N TYR A 235 4.24 -5.35 16.66
CA TYR A 235 4.22 -3.94 16.30
C TYR A 235 4.26 -3.77 14.77
N LEU A 236 3.65 -2.68 14.27
CA LEU A 236 3.74 -2.24 12.88
C LEU A 236 4.55 -0.94 12.79
N LEU A 237 5.60 -0.94 11.96
CA LEU A 237 6.46 0.20 11.70
C LEU A 237 6.28 0.70 10.27
N THR A 238 6.02 1.99 10.09
CA THR A 238 5.82 2.63 8.78
C THR A 238 6.82 3.76 8.59
N SER A 239 7.71 3.62 7.59
CA SER A 239 8.83 4.55 7.34
C SER A 239 9.08 4.83 5.84
N GLN A 240 8.18 4.35 4.97
CA GLN A 240 8.17 4.27 3.48
C GLN A 240 7.81 2.84 3.02
N GLN A 241 8.09 1.86 3.88
CA GLN A 241 7.66 0.47 3.75
C GLN A 241 7.15 0.00 5.12
N GLU A 242 6.21 -0.95 5.11
CA GLU A 242 5.64 -1.55 6.31
C GLU A 242 6.52 -2.71 6.79
N VAL A 243 6.86 -2.70 8.08
CA VAL A 243 7.64 -3.75 8.73
C VAL A 243 6.91 -4.22 9.98
N THR A 244 6.67 -5.53 10.07
CA THR A 244 6.08 -6.16 11.25
C THR A 244 7.19 -6.62 12.20
N ILE A 245 7.11 -6.21 13.45
CA ILE A 245 8.13 -6.47 14.49
C ILE A 245 7.46 -7.23 15.64
N ASP A 246 8.19 -8.13 16.30
CA ASP A 246 7.67 -8.88 17.46
C ASP A 246 7.44 -7.95 18.68
N SER A 247 6.43 -8.25 19.52
CA SER A 247 6.08 -7.39 20.66
C SER A 247 7.13 -7.35 21.78
N THR A 248 8.07 -8.31 21.80
CA THR A 248 9.19 -8.35 22.76
C THR A 248 10.31 -7.37 22.44
N VAL A 249 10.34 -6.85 21.21
CA VAL A 249 11.40 -5.96 20.73
C VAL A 249 11.07 -4.52 21.11
N THR A 250 12.06 -3.80 21.64
CA THR A 250 11.95 -2.38 22.04
C THR A 250 12.92 -1.47 21.28
N GLU A 251 13.69 -2.05 20.37
CA GLU A 251 14.63 -1.34 19.51
C GLU A 251 14.64 -1.93 18.09
N PHE A 252 14.80 -1.07 17.08
CA PHE A 252 14.88 -1.51 15.69
C PHE A 252 15.84 -0.64 14.88
N LYS A 253 16.78 -1.27 14.19
CA LYS A 253 17.75 -0.57 13.34
C LYS A 253 17.19 -0.43 11.93
N LEU A 254 16.75 0.79 11.59
CA LEU A 254 16.50 1.17 10.20
C LEU A 254 17.81 1.17 9.42
N SER A 255 17.80 0.60 8.22
CA SER A 255 18.94 0.53 7.31
C SER A 255 18.51 0.96 5.90
N ARG A 256 19.48 1.16 4.99
CA ARG A 256 19.27 1.59 3.60
C ARG A 256 18.51 2.92 3.45
N LEU A 257 18.66 3.83 4.42
CA LEU A 257 18.08 5.16 4.33
C LEU A 257 18.81 6.00 3.27
N TYR A 258 18.11 6.95 2.67
CA TYR A 258 18.70 7.96 1.81
C TYR A 258 19.36 9.05 2.66
N PRO A 259 20.58 9.49 2.33
CA PRO A 259 21.27 10.58 3.03
C PRO A 259 20.58 11.93 2.81
N MET A 260 20.81 12.88 3.73
CA MET A 260 20.19 14.23 3.71
C MET A 260 18.67 14.21 3.49
N SER A 261 17.99 13.16 3.97
CA SER A 261 16.57 12.95 3.74
C SER A 261 15.85 12.93 5.09
N LYS A 262 14.71 13.62 5.15
CA LYS A 262 13.85 13.62 6.32
C LYS A 262 13.00 12.35 6.32
N TYR A 263 13.03 11.63 7.43
CA TYR A 263 12.21 10.45 7.67
C TYR A 263 11.23 10.72 8.80
N THR A 264 9.98 10.32 8.58
CA THR A 264 8.94 10.28 9.60
C THR A 264 8.56 8.83 9.79
N VAL A 265 8.76 8.31 10.99
CA VAL A 265 8.51 6.91 11.34
C VAL A 265 7.32 6.82 12.27
N GLN A 266 6.40 5.92 11.98
CA GLN A 266 5.23 5.63 12.81
C GLN A 266 5.32 4.22 13.40
N LEU A 267 4.93 4.07 14.67
CA LEU A 267 4.85 2.79 15.36
C LEU A 267 3.45 2.60 15.95
N GLN A 268 2.87 1.43 15.68
CA GLN A 268 1.55 1.00 16.18
C GLN A 268 1.67 -0.38 16.84
N GLY A 269 0.90 -0.62 17.90
CA GLY A 269 0.69 -1.96 18.45
C GLY A 269 -0.54 -2.64 17.82
N GLU A 270 -0.51 -3.95 17.65
CA GLU A 270 -1.64 -4.73 17.12
C GLU A 270 -2.27 -5.60 18.22
N ARG A 271 -3.59 -5.49 18.44
CA ARG A 271 -4.34 -6.30 19.40
C ARG A 271 -5.59 -6.90 18.73
N GLY A 272 -5.62 -8.23 18.59
CA GLY A 272 -6.80 -8.94 18.09
C GLY A 272 -7.26 -8.52 16.69
N GLY A 273 -6.34 -8.09 15.82
CA GLY A 273 -6.63 -7.57 14.49
C GLY A 273 -6.98 -6.07 14.43
N SER A 274 -6.91 -5.36 15.55
CA SER A 274 -7.09 -3.90 15.62
C SER A 274 -5.79 -3.21 16.01
N TYR A 275 -5.52 -2.05 15.41
CA TYR A 275 -4.28 -1.28 15.64
C TYR A 275 -4.50 -0.19 16.69
N THR A 276 -3.51 0.02 17.57
CA THR A 276 -3.50 1.12 18.53
C THR A 276 -3.21 2.45 17.83
N ALA A 277 -3.42 3.57 18.52
CA ALA A 277 -2.97 4.86 18.02
C ALA A 277 -1.45 4.85 17.73
N ALA A 278 -1.06 5.52 16.65
CA ALA A 278 0.33 5.60 16.20
C ALA A 278 1.09 6.64 17.01
N ILE A 279 2.29 6.29 17.45
CA ILE A 279 3.30 7.28 17.87
C ILE A 279 4.28 7.51 16.73
N SER A 280 4.83 8.72 16.64
CA SER A 280 5.76 9.07 15.57
C SER A 280 7.02 9.73 16.07
N THR A 281 8.11 9.53 15.34
CA THR A 281 9.37 10.26 15.49
C THR A 281 9.85 10.73 14.12
N GLU A 282 10.53 11.87 14.09
CA GLU A 282 11.16 12.39 12.89
C GLU A 282 12.66 12.51 13.08
N PHE A 283 13.41 12.26 12.01
CA PHE A 283 14.85 12.51 11.99
C PHE A 283 15.31 12.82 10.57
N THR A 284 16.47 13.47 10.46
CA THR A 284 17.12 13.74 9.17
C THR A 284 18.43 12.98 9.13
N THR A 285 18.63 12.16 8.09
CA THR A 285 19.88 11.43 7.90
C THR A 285 21.03 12.38 7.63
N GLY A 286 22.23 12.00 8.10
CA GLY A 286 23.44 12.80 7.94
C GLY A 286 23.85 13.05 6.48
N ASN A 287 24.85 13.90 6.30
CA ASN A 287 25.42 14.20 4.98
C ASN A 287 26.40 13.09 4.54
N LEU A 288 26.43 12.79 3.24
CA LEU A 288 27.48 11.98 2.59
C LEU A 288 28.13 12.81 1.51
N ARG A 289 29.45 12.63 1.33
CA ARG A 289 30.18 13.24 0.22
C ARG A 289 29.60 12.84 -1.13
N TYR A 290 29.21 11.57 -1.24
CA TYR A 290 28.50 11.01 -2.40
C TYR A 290 27.16 10.44 -1.94
N PRO A 291 26.07 11.24 -1.94
CA PRO A 291 24.74 10.79 -1.52
C PRO A 291 24.23 9.58 -2.32
N PHE A 292 24.50 9.60 -3.63
CA PHE A 292 24.17 8.57 -4.60
C PHE A 292 25.47 8.09 -5.23
N PRO A 293 26.24 7.21 -4.55
CA PRO A 293 27.55 6.80 -5.02
C PRO A 293 27.42 6.04 -6.34
N SER A 294 28.14 6.47 -7.36
CA SER A 294 28.06 5.89 -8.71
C SER A 294 28.69 4.52 -8.84
N ASP A 295 29.64 4.21 -7.95
CA ASP A 295 30.44 3.00 -7.93
C ASP A 295 31.08 2.80 -6.53
N CYS A 296 31.74 1.66 -6.33
CA CYS A 296 32.32 1.29 -5.04
C CYS A 296 33.46 2.21 -4.57
N SER A 297 34.10 2.99 -5.45
CA SER A 297 35.13 3.95 -5.04
C SER A 297 34.53 5.14 -4.29
N GLN A 298 33.35 5.62 -4.72
CA GLN A 298 32.61 6.64 -3.99
C GLN A 298 32.01 6.11 -2.69
N VAL A 299 31.64 4.83 -2.67
CA VAL A 299 31.27 4.12 -1.44
C VAL A 299 32.42 4.13 -0.44
N LEU A 300 33.65 3.83 -0.88
CA LEU A 300 34.84 3.89 -0.03
C LEU A 300 35.09 5.30 0.49
N LEU A 301 34.98 6.32 -0.36
CA LEU A 301 35.15 7.73 0.01
C LEU A 301 34.07 8.26 0.96
N ASN A 302 32.94 7.57 1.08
CA ASN A 302 31.92 7.81 2.09
C ASN A 302 32.25 7.15 3.45
N GLY A 303 33.42 6.50 3.59
CA GLY A 303 33.88 5.90 4.84
C GLY A 303 33.48 4.43 5.02
N MET A 304 32.99 3.76 3.97
CA MET A 304 32.69 2.32 4.02
C MET A 304 33.94 1.52 3.63
N HIS A 305 34.71 1.10 4.64
CA HIS A 305 35.97 0.39 4.46
C HIS A 305 35.84 -1.14 4.50
N GLU A 306 34.67 -1.67 4.89
CA GLU A 306 34.39 -3.10 4.90
C GLU A 306 33.85 -3.55 3.54
N SER A 307 34.35 -4.68 3.05
CA SER A 307 33.84 -5.31 1.83
C SER A 307 32.44 -5.89 2.06
N GLY A 308 31.55 -5.75 1.09
CA GLY A 308 30.18 -6.24 1.22
C GLY A 308 29.24 -5.75 0.13
N GLU A 309 27.97 -6.11 0.26
CA GLU A 309 26.91 -5.76 -0.67
C GLU A 309 26.40 -4.33 -0.43
N VAL A 310 26.35 -3.53 -1.49
CA VAL A 310 25.99 -2.11 -1.42
C VAL A 310 25.18 -1.72 -2.65
N GLU A 311 24.23 -0.80 -2.48
CA GLU A 311 23.52 -0.18 -3.59
C GLU A 311 24.29 1.03 -4.11
N ILE A 312 24.59 1.00 -5.41
CA ILE A 312 25.17 2.11 -6.15
C ILE A 312 24.14 2.71 -7.12
N PHE A 313 24.41 3.94 -7.56
CA PHE A 313 23.52 4.76 -8.38
C PHE A 313 24.30 5.27 -9.61
N PRO A 314 24.63 4.39 -10.58
CA PRO A 314 25.45 4.77 -11.74
C PRO A 314 24.86 5.95 -12.53
N ASN A 315 23.53 6.01 -12.63
CA ASN A 315 22.77 7.07 -13.32
C ASN A 315 22.27 8.17 -12.36
N GLY A 316 22.85 8.28 -11.15
CA GLY A 316 22.47 9.28 -10.15
C GLY A 316 21.10 9.03 -9.50
N ARG A 317 20.54 10.08 -8.87
CA ARG A 317 19.34 9.99 -8.01
C ARG A 317 18.08 9.46 -8.70
N GLN A 318 17.88 9.80 -9.98
CA GLN A 318 16.69 9.38 -10.74
C GLN A 318 16.91 8.03 -11.43
N GLY A 319 18.13 7.50 -11.41
CA GLY A 319 18.46 6.20 -11.98
C GLY A 319 18.00 5.04 -11.12
N LYS A 320 17.75 3.89 -11.76
CA LYS A 320 17.52 2.64 -11.03
C LYS A 320 18.78 2.26 -10.24
N PRO A 321 18.68 1.98 -8.92
CA PRO A 321 19.82 1.50 -8.15
C PRO A 321 20.28 0.13 -8.62
N VAL A 322 21.57 -0.14 -8.49
CA VAL A 322 22.19 -1.43 -8.81
C VAL A 322 22.84 -1.95 -7.54
N LEU A 323 22.45 -3.16 -7.12
CA LEU A 323 23.08 -3.86 -6.00
C LEU A 323 24.38 -4.51 -6.51
N VAL A 324 25.50 -4.24 -5.83
CA VAL A 324 26.83 -4.74 -6.19
C VAL A 324 27.58 -5.24 -4.97
N TYR A 325 28.60 -6.06 -5.19
CA TYR A 325 29.58 -6.39 -4.16
C TYR A 325 30.79 -5.46 -4.28
N CYS A 326 31.07 -4.70 -3.23
CA CYS A 326 32.24 -3.84 -3.15
C CYS A 326 33.39 -4.55 -2.43
N ASP A 327 34.53 -4.68 -3.10
CA ASP A 327 35.79 -5.05 -2.45
C ASP A 327 36.53 -3.77 -2.04
N GLN A 328 36.57 -3.55 -0.73
CA GLN A 328 37.14 -2.37 -0.10
C GLN A 328 38.55 -2.58 0.48
N VAL A 329 39.13 -3.76 0.25
CA VAL A 329 40.41 -4.15 0.85
C VAL A 329 41.50 -4.31 -0.21
N THR A 330 41.23 -4.99 -1.32
CA THR A 330 42.26 -5.33 -2.31
C THR A 330 42.80 -4.08 -3.02
N ASP A 331 44.13 -3.91 -3.09
CA ASP A 331 44.78 -2.80 -3.83
C ASP A 331 44.19 -1.41 -3.49
N GLY A 332 43.94 -1.18 -2.20
CA GLY A 332 43.36 0.07 -1.67
C GLY A 332 41.83 0.19 -1.79
N GLY A 333 41.13 -0.87 -2.21
CA GLY A 333 39.67 -0.93 -2.18
C GLY A 333 38.96 -0.16 -3.30
N GLY A 334 37.67 0.09 -3.14
CA GLY A 334 36.86 0.82 -4.10
C GLY A 334 36.54 0.02 -5.37
N TRP A 335 36.65 -1.30 -5.33
CA TRP A 335 36.42 -2.17 -6.48
C TRP A 335 34.98 -2.65 -6.54
N THR A 336 34.34 -2.46 -7.68
CA THR A 336 33.03 -3.07 -7.98
C THR A 336 33.28 -4.45 -8.59
N VAL A 337 32.96 -5.51 -7.83
CA VAL A 337 33.09 -6.90 -8.31
C VAL A 337 31.94 -7.22 -9.26
N PHE A 338 32.25 -7.77 -10.42
CA PHE A 338 31.25 -8.11 -11.44
C PHE A 338 31.21 -9.58 -11.83
N GLN A 339 32.20 -10.36 -11.41
CA GLN A 339 32.22 -11.80 -11.55
C GLN A 339 32.92 -12.42 -10.35
N ARG A 340 32.36 -13.50 -9.81
CA ARG A 340 33.01 -14.35 -8.81
C ARG A 340 32.76 -15.83 -9.09
N ARG A 341 33.81 -16.64 -8.96
CA ARG A 341 33.77 -18.12 -8.93
C ARG A 341 34.55 -18.61 -7.71
N MET A 342 33.99 -19.58 -6.98
CA MET A 342 34.54 -20.05 -5.71
C MET A 342 34.10 -21.46 -5.27
N ASP A 343 32.96 -21.97 -5.76
CA ASP A 343 32.42 -23.25 -5.28
C ASP A 343 31.61 -24.05 -6.31
N GLY A 344 31.36 -23.49 -7.50
CA GLY A 344 30.66 -24.16 -8.59
C GLY A 344 29.15 -24.34 -8.37
N LYS A 345 28.54 -23.71 -7.36
CA LYS A 345 27.10 -23.84 -7.11
C LYS A 345 26.24 -23.13 -8.17
N THR A 346 26.79 -22.14 -8.86
CA THR A 346 26.05 -21.38 -9.88
C THR A 346 26.44 -21.88 -11.27
N ASP A 347 25.44 -22.24 -12.08
CA ASP A 347 25.65 -22.56 -13.50
C ASP A 347 25.95 -21.29 -14.32
N PHE A 348 27.11 -21.26 -14.99
CA PHE A 348 27.53 -20.19 -15.90
C PHE A 348 27.28 -20.53 -17.39
N PHE A 349 26.82 -21.75 -17.74
CA PHE A 349 26.49 -22.10 -19.12
C PHE A 349 25.09 -21.59 -19.54
N ARG A 350 24.94 -20.26 -19.47
CA ARG A 350 23.67 -19.53 -19.66
C ARG A 350 23.55 -18.91 -21.06
N GLY A 351 22.32 -18.51 -21.39
CA GLY A 351 21.99 -17.78 -22.62
C GLY A 351 22.25 -16.26 -22.56
N TRP A 352 22.03 -15.58 -23.68
CA TRP A 352 22.34 -14.16 -23.88
C TRP A 352 21.61 -13.24 -22.90
N GLU A 353 20.32 -13.51 -22.66
CA GLU A 353 19.47 -12.71 -21.78
C GLU A 353 20.02 -12.70 -20.34
N ASN A 354 20.38 -13.89 -19.82
CA ASN A 354 20.97 -14.02 -18.49
C ASN A 354 22.30 -13.26 -18.38
N TYR A 355 23.17 -13.37 -19.37
CA TYR A 355 24.44 -12.62 -19.37
C TYR A 355 24.25 -11.11 -19.54
N SER A 356 23.17 -10.68 -20.21
CA SER A 356 22.82 -9.26 -20.33
C SER A 356 22.34 -8.68 -19.00
N ASN A 357 21.43 -9.39 -18.32
CA ASN A 357 20.78 -8.93 -17.10
C ASN A 357 21.60 -9.18 -15.82
N GLY A 358 22.43 -10.23 -15.82
CA GLY A 358 23.12 -10.72 -14.63
C GLY A 358 22.41 -11.92 -14.00
N PHE A 359 23.15 -12.71 -13.23
CA PHE A 359 22.66 -13.91 -12.53
C PHE A 359 23.58 -14.30 -11.36
N GLY A 360 23.07 -15.15 -10.47
CA GLY A 360 23.79 -15.63 -9.29
C GLY A 360 23.51 -14.79 -8.05
N GLU A 361 24.32 -14.98 -7.01
CA GLU A 361 24.16 -14.34 -5.70
C GLU A 361 25.42 -13.56 -5.36
N LEU A 362 25.28 -12.30 -4.89
CA LEU A 362 26.43 -11.41 -4.67
C LEU A 362 27.34 -11.86 -3.52
N SER A 363 26.77 -12.58 -2.54
CA SER A 363 27.50 -13.24 -1.46
C SER A 363 28.20 -14.54 -1.90
N GLY A 364 27.85 -15.08 -3.08
CA GLY A 364 28.42 -16.31 -3.65
C GLY A 364 28.98 -16.08 -5.06
N GLU A 365 28.68 -17.01 -5.98
CA GLU A 365 29.06 -16.90 -7.39
C GLU A 365 28.02 -16.15 -8.21
N PHE A 366 28.46 -15.18 -9.01
CA PHE A 366 27.59 -14.35 -9.82
C PHE A 366 28.27 -13.76 -11.06
N TRP A 367 27.43 -13.26 -11.97
CA TRP A 367 27.77 -12.36 -13.06
C TRP A 367 26.87 -11.13 -12.98
N LEU A 368 27.45 -9.92 -12.90
CA LEU A 368 26.70 -8.68 -12.67
C LEU A 368 25.78 -8.28 -13.85
N GLY A 369 26.08 -8.76 -15.06
CA GLY A 369 25.32 -8.45 -16.27
C GLY A 369 26.03 -7.46 -17.19
N ASN A 370 25.98 -7.75 -18.49
CA ASN A 370 26.68 -6.97 -19.50
C ASN A 370 26.12 -5.54 -19.65
N GLU A 371 24.82 -5.33 -19.40
CA GLU A 371 24.24 -3.98 -19.41
C GLU A 371 24.79 -3.13 -18.26
N ASN A 372 24.93 -3.72 -17.06
CA ASN A 372 25.56 -3.03 -15.93
C ASN A 372 27.03 -2.71 -16.20
N LEU A 373 27.77 -3.66 -16.80
CA LEU A 373 29.16 -3.43 -17.21
C LEU A 373 29.29 -2.32 -18.25
N HIS A 374 28.40 -2.30 -19.26
CA HIS A 374 28.36 -1.25 -20.26
C HIS A 374 28.10 0.12 -19.62
N ASN A 375 27.08 0.22 -18.77
CA ASN A 375 26.72 1.46 -18.09
C ASN A 375 27.87 2.00 -17.23
N LEU A 376 28.46 1.15 -16.38
CA LEU A 376 29.58 1.54 -15.52
C LEU A 376 30.79 1.98 -16.33
N THR A 377 31.17 1.23 -17.38
CA THR A 377 32.35 1.55 -18.19
C THR A 377 32.14 2.72 -19.17
N SER A 378 30.89 3.14 -19.41
CA SER A 378 30.56 4.31 -20.23
C SER A 378 30.61 5.62 -19.44
N MET A 379 30.47 5.56 -18.11
CA MET A 379 30.48 6.75 -17.26
C MET A 379 31.87 7.34 -17.05
N ALA A 380 32.88 6.48 -16.93
CA ALA A 380 34.26 6.89 -16.71
C ALA A 380 35.22 5.82 -17.26
N PRO A 381 36.47 6.18 -17.61
CA PRO A 381 37.50 5.20 -17.89
C PRO A 381 37.71 4.28 -16.68
N MET A 382 37.56 2.98 -16.90
CA MET A 382 37.70 1.97 -15.85
C MET A 382 38.98 1.15 -16.02
N THR A 383 39.57 0.80 -14.89
CA THR A 383 40.63 -0.21 -14.77
C THR A 383 39.98 -1.54 -14.42
N LEU A 384 40.38 -2.62 -15.10
CA LEU A 384 40.02 -3.99 -14.75
C LEU A 384 41.09 -4.60 -13.86
N ARG A 385 40.67 -5.34 -12.84
CA ARG A 385 41.51 -6.26 -12.06
C ARG A 385 40.86 -7.64 -12.05
N VAL A 386 41.69 -8.66 -12.22
CA VAL A 386 41.32 -10.08 -12.12
C VAL A 386 42.19 -10.71 -11.05
N ASP A 387 41.58 -11.25 -10.00
CA ASP A 387 42.24 -11.97 -8.92
C ASP A 387 41.99 -13.48 -9.09
N LEU A 388 43.06 -14.28 -9.02
CA LEU A 388 43.02 -15.73 -9.23
C LEU A 388 43.73 -16.43 -8.07
N ARG A 389 43.13 -17.50 -7.53
CA ARG A 389 43.74 -18.28 -6.44
C ARG A 389 43.63 -19.78 -6.68
N ALA A 390 44.70 -20.50 -6.35
CA ALA A 390 44.82 -21.94 -6.47
C ALA A 390 45.77 -22.49 -5.39
N GLY A 391 45.21 -23.18 -4.39
CA GLY A 391 45.99 -23.57 -3.20
C GLY A 391 46.54 -22.33 -2.49
N ASP A 392 47.85 -22.33 -2.23
CA ASP A 392 48.55 -21.22 -1.57
C ASP A 392 48.94 -20.10 -2.54
N GLU A 393 48.80 -20.30 -3.85
CA GLU A 393 49.14 -19.28 -4.85
C GLU A 393 47.99 -18.28 -5.04
N SER A 394 48.33 -17.00 -5.02
CA SER A 394 47.43 -15.89 -5.37
C SER A 394 48.12 -14.98 -6.37
N VAL A 395 47.54 -14.84 -7.56
CA VAL A 395 48.05 -13.99 -8.65
C VAL A 395 46.98 -13.04 -9.15
N PHE A 396 47.38 -11.96 -9.82
CA PHE A 396 46.44 -11.01 -10.39
C PHE A 396 46.86 -10.52 -11.77
N ALA A 397 45.89 -10.05 -12.54
CA ALA A 397 46.08 -9.30 -13.76
C ALA A 397 45.30 -7.98 -13.70
N LYS A 398 45.94 -6.89 -14.11
CA LYS A 398 45.37 -5.53 -14.11
C LYS A 398 45.52 -4.92 -15.49
N TYR A 399 44.48 -4.25 -15.96
CA TYR A 399 44.43 -3.61 -17.28
C TYR A 399 43.98 -2.17 -17.10
N SER A 400 44.82 -1.21 -17.51
CA SER A 400 44.57 0.22 -17.31
C SER A 400 43.36 0.75 -18.09
N THR A 401 42.95 0.03 -19.13
CA THR A 401 41.73 0.31 -19.91
C THR A 401 40.84 -0.91 -19.94
N PHE A 402 39.59 -0.75 -19.55
CA PHE A 402 38.54 -1.74 -19.68
C PHE A 402 37.21 -1.06 -20.03
N THR A 403 36.64 -1.41 -21.18
CA THR A 403 35.29 -0.97 -21.55
C THR A 403 34.49 -2.11 -22.17
N VAL A 404 33.19 -2.10 -21.90
CA VAL A 404 32.21 -3.00 -22.52
C VAL A 404 31.25 -2.16 -23.33
N ASP A 405 31.14 -2.45 -24.62
CA ASP A 405 30.28 -1.70 -25.54
C ASP A 405 28.79 -1.99 -25.30
N ASN A 406 27.90 -1.30 -25.98
CA ASN A 406 26.45 -1.53 -25.82
C ASN A 406 25.97 -2.82 -26.51
N VAL A 407 24.70 -3.19 -26.28
CA VAL A 407 24.07 -4.35 -26.92
C VAL A 407 24.07 -4.30 -28.46
N ARG A 408 24.01 -3.11 -29.07
CA ARG A 408 24.07 -2.95 -30.54
C ARG A 408 25.44 -3.32 -31.12
N ARG A 409 26.49 -3.15 -30.32
CA ARG A 409 27.86 -3.60 -30.60
C ARG A 409 28.17 -4.97 -29.97
N ASN A 410 27.14 -5.70 -29.52
CA ASN A 410 27.24 -7.03 -28.92
C ASN A 410 28.19 -7.08 -27.70
N TYR A 411 28.16 -6.03 -26.86
CA TYR A 411 29.01 -5.94 -25.67
C TYR A 411 30.50 -6.14 -25.95
N ALA A 412 31.00 -5.61 -27.07
CA ALA A 412 32.39 -5.78 -27.46
C ALA A 412 33.37 -5.31 -26.37
N LEU A 413 34.39 -6.12 -26.12
CA LEU A 413 35.43 -5.83 -25.13
C LEU A 413 36.51 -4.94 -25.72
N LYS A 414 36.88 -3.89 -24.99
CA LYS A 414 38.16 -3.20 -25.18
C LYS A 414 38.99 -3.33 -23.91
N VAL A 415 40.19 -3.89 -24.04
CA VAL A 415 41.11 -4.09 -22.92
C VAL A 415 42.54 -3.83 -23.35
N SER A 416 43.30 -3.08 -22.55
CA SER A 416 44.72 -2.78 -22.80
C SER A 416 45.47 -2.33 -21.55
N GLY A 417 46.80 -2.22 -21.64
CA GLY A 417 47.66 -1.75 -20.55
C GLY A 417 47.82 -2.78 -19.44
N TYR A 418 48.16 -4.00 -19.82
CA TYR A 418 48.37 -5.11 -18.90
C TYR A 418 49.52 -4.85 -17.90
N SER A 419 49.30 -5.28 -16.67
CA SER A 419 50.30 -5.42 -15.60
C SER A 419 49.84 -6.52 -14.62
N GLY A 420 50.73 -7.10 -13.84
CA GLY A 420 50.39 -8.08 -12.81
C GLY A 420 51.26 -9.34 -12.85
N THR A 421 50.87 -10.35 -12.09
CA THR A 421 51.63 -11.59 -11.88
C THR A 421 51.02 -12.82 -12.55
N ALA A 422 49.77 -12.74 -13.01
CA ALA A 422 49.07 -13.88 -13.62
C ALA A 422 49.44 -14.15 -15.10
N GLY A 423 50.30 -13.33 -15.71
CA GLY A 423 50.47 -13.28 -17.17
C GLY A 423 49.25 -12.71 -17.90
N ASP A 424 49.45 -12.26 -19.14
CA ASP A 424 48.40 -11.62 -19.95
C ASP A 424 47.61 -12.66 -20.76
N SER A 425 46.40 -12.99 -20.30
CA SER A 425 45.47 -13.84 -21.05
C SER A 425 44.26 -13.08 -21.63
N MET A 426 44.02 -11.81 -21.26
CA MET A 426 42.86 -11.05 -21.73
C MET A 426 43.14 -10.26 -22.99
N SER A 427 44.38 -9.82 -23.26
CA SER A 427 44.68 -9.05 -24.47
C SER A 427 44.37 -9.84 -25.75
N TYR A 428 44.42 -11.18 -25.71
CA TYR A 428 43.97 -12.05 -26.80
C TYR A 428 42.50 -11.82 -27.19
N HIS A 429 41.67 -11.43 -26.23
CA HIS A 429 40.23 -11.19 -26.35
C HIS A 429 39.88 -9.74 -26.70
N ASN A 430 40.86 -8.84 -26.78
CA ASN A 430 40.62 -7.43 -27.11
C ASN A 430 39.92 -7.28 -28.47
N GLY A 431 38.90 -6.43 -28.51
CA GLY A 431 38.06 -6.15 -29.69
C GLY A 431 37.02 -7.23 -30.01
N ARG A 432 36.86 -8.26 -29.18
CA ARG A 432 35.92 -9.35 -29.44
C ARG A 432 34.53 -9.04 -28.90
N MET A 433 33.52 -9.50 -29.64
CA MET A 433 32.12 -9.46 -29.22
C MET A 433 31.86 -10.55 -28.18
N PHE A 434 30.89 -10.32 -27.30
CA PHE A 434 30.47 -11.36 -26.36
C PHE A 434 29.70 -12.45 -27.10
N SER A 435 29.86 -13.71 -26.70
CA SER A 435 29.10 -14.85 -27.25
C SER A 435 28.63 -15.76 -26.13
N THR A 436 27.42 -16.31 -26.29
CA THR A 436 26.75 -17.25 -25.38
C THR A 436 26.31 -18.49 -26.14
N ARG A 437 25.76 -19.50 -25.43
CA ARG A 437 25.35 -20.77 -26.03
C ARG A 437 24.31 -20.64 -27.15
N ASP A 438 23.50 -19.60 -27.10
CA ASP A 438 22.36 -19.30 -27.96
C ASP A 438 22.61 -18.12 -28.92
N ARG A 439 23.68 -17.34 -28.74
CA ARG A 439 24.00 -16.19 -29.59
C ARG A 439 25.51 -16.04 -29.77
N ASP A 440 25.95 -16.17 -31.02
CA ASP A 440 27.33 -15.94 -31.43
C ASP A 440 27.36 -14.90 -32.57
N PRO A 441 27.71 -13.63 -32.29
CA PRO A 441 27.71 -12.58 -33.30
C PRO A 441 28.78 -12.72 -34.38
N ALA A 442 29.83 -13.48 -34.12
CA ALA A 442 30.96 -13.66 -35.04
C ALA A 442 31.40 -15.14 -35.07
N PRO A 443 30.56 -16.03 -35.59
CA PRO A 443 30.80 -17.46 -35.53
C PRO A 443 32.05 -17.85 -36.34
N PHE A 444 32.95 -18.60 -35.69
CA PHE A 444 34.01 -19.34 -36.37
C PHE A 444 33.54 -20.77 -36.66
N ILE A 445 34.39 -21.59 -37.30
CA ILE A 445 34.12 -23.02 -37.56
C ILE A 445 33.72 -23.72 -36.25
N THR A 446 34.41 -23.40 -35.15
CA THR A 446 34.08 -23.89 -33.81
C THR A 446 33.16 -22.90 -33.09
N ARG A 447 31.99 -23.39 -32.63
CA ARG A 447 31.07 -22.61 -31.79
C ARG A 447 31.62 -22.53 -30.36
N CYS A 448 32.48 -21.55 -30.09
CA CYS A 448 33.28 -21.49 -28.86
C CYS A 448 32.45 -21.57 -27.58
N ALA A 449 31.35 -20.81 -27.47
CA ALA A 449 30.50 -20.83 -26.27
C ALA A 449 29.88 -22.22 -26.01
N MET A 450 29.51 -22.95 -27.07
CA MET A 450 29.00 -24.32 -26.96
C MET A 450 30.10 -25.34 -26.63
N SER A 451 31.28 -25.19 -27.23
CA SER A 451 32.42 -26.10 -27.01
C SER A 451 33.02 -25.95 -25.62
N TYR A 452 33.13 -24.72 -25.10
CA TYR A 452 33.80 -24.38 -23.84
C TYR A 452 32.86 -23.98 -22.70
N ARG A 453 31.55 -24.16 -22.93
CA ARG A 453 30.50 -24.23 -21.90
C ARG A 453 30.42 -23.00 -20.98
N GLY A 454 30.49 -21.80 -21.56
CA GLY A 454 30.35 -20.54 -20.84
C GLY A 454 30.09 -19.36 -21.80
N GLY A 455 29.68 -18.21 -21.26
CA GLY A 455 29.60 -16.95 -21.99
C GLY A 455 30.87 -16.11 -21.84
N TRP A 456 31.46 -15.67 -22.96
CA TRP A 456 32.72 -14.93 -22.96
C TRP A 456 32.95 -14.13 -24.24
N TRP A 457 33.95 -13.24 -24.23
CA TRP A 457 34.47 -12.55 -25.41
C TRP A 457 35.37 -13.46 -26.26
N TYR A 458 34.82 -14.55 -26.81
CA TYR A 458 35.62 -15.55 -27.52
C TYR A 458 36.25 -15.03 -28.83
N LYS A 459 37.37 -15.66 -29.22
CA LYS A 459 38.06 -15.46 -30.50
C LYS A 459 38.15 -16.78 -31.25
N ASN A 460 39.23 -17.56 -31.08
CA ASN A 460 39.35 -18.91 -31.65
C ASN A 460 40.21 -19.82 -30.75
N CYS A 461 39.76 -20.25 -29.57
CA CYS A 461 38.55 -19.78 -28.89
C CYS A 461 38.88 -18.89 -27.69
N HIS A 462 39.79 -19.31 -26.81
CA HIS A 462 40.14 -18.52 -25.64
C HIS A 462 41.59 -18.70 -25.16
N GLN A 463 42.10 -17.66 -24.49
CA GLN A 463 43.22 -17.75 -23.56
C GLN A 463 42.76 -17.58 -22.10
N ALA A 464 41.63 -16.90 -21.87
CA ALA A 464 40.92 -16.85 -20.60
C ALA A 464 39.48 -17.37 -20.77
N ASN A 465 39.00 -18.22 -19.87
CA ASN A 465 37.61 -18.69 -19.81
C ASN A 465 37.13 -18.81 -18.36
N LEU A 466 37.05 -17.69 -17.64
CA LEU A 466 36.68 -17.69 -16.21
C LEU A 466 35.19 -18.02 -15.98
N ASN A 467 34.41 -18.10 -17.05
CA ASN A 467 33.00 -18.46 -17.04
C ASN A 467 32.73 -19.91 -17.49
N GLY A 468 33.78 -20.73 -17.63
CA GLY A 468 33.67 -22.14 -17.95
C GLY A 468 33.07 -23.00 -16.83
N LEU A 469 33.06 -24.31 -17.06
CA LEU A 469 32.61 -25.31 -16.08
C LEU A 469 33.52 -25.32 -14.86
N TYR A 470 32.92 -25.32 -13.68
CA TYR A 470 33.68 -25.37 -12.45
C TYR A 470 34.40 -26.72 -12.28
N ASP A 471 35.61 -26.69 -11.71
CA ASP A 471 36.43 -27.87 -11.38
C ASP A 471 36.56 -28.90 -12.53
N THR A 472 36.73 -28.41 -13.76
CA THR A 472 36.78 -29.27 -14.96
C THR A 472 38.10 -29.11 -15.71
N ASN A 473 38.96 -30.13 -15.65
CA ASN A 473 40.27 -30.15 -16.32
C ASN A 473 40.25 -30.82 -17.70
N VAL A 474 39.07 -31.20 -18.20
CA VAL A 474 38.91 -31.88 -19.50
C VAL A 474 38.49 -30.91 -20.60
N ASN A 475 38.94 -31.17 -21.84
CA ASN A 475 38.55 -30.43 -23.04
C ASN A 475 38.75 -28.91 -22.97
N HIS A 476 39.59 -28.43 -22.06
CA HIS A 476 39.79 -27.01 -21.73
C HIS A 476 38.50 -26.27 -21.35
N GLN A 477 37.51 -26.97 -20.80
CA GLN A 477 36.19 -26.42 -20.45
C GLN A 477 36.16 -25.72 -19.08
N GLY A 478 37.25 -25.82 -18.31
CA GLY A 478 37.37 -25.27 -16.96
C GLY A 478 37.43 -23.74 -16.88
N LEU A 479 37.71 -23.25 -15.67
CA LEU A 479 38.05 -21.85 -15.40
C LEU A 479 39.50 -21.59 -15.80
N ILE A 480 39.72 -21.29 -17.08
CA ILE A 480 41.06 -21.25 -17.66
C ILE A 480 41.68 -19.85 -17.60
N TRP A 481 42.94 -19.77 -17.17
CA TRP A 481 43.83 -18.63 -17.39
C TRP A 481 45.19 -19.13 -17.94
N THR A 482 45.32 -19.10 -19.27
CA THR A 482 46.39 -19.84 -19.99
C THR A 482 47.78 -19.39 -19.57
N ALA A 483 48.01 -18.10 -19.36
CA ALA A 483 49.33 -17.57 -19.05
C ALA A 483 49.86 -17.94 -17.65
N TRP A 484 49.01 -18.48 -16.76
CA TRP A 484 49.40 -18.87 -15.41
C TRP A 484 49.45 -20.40 -15.23
N LYS A 485 48.34 -21.10 -15.49
CA LYS A 485 48.22 -22.56 -15.25
C LYS A 485 47.98 -23.39 -16.51
N GLY A 486 48.06 -22.78 -17.70
CA GLY A 486 47.79 -23.47 -18.96
C GLY A 486 46.29 -23.69 -19.21
N LYS A 487 45.96 -24.67 -20.06
CA LYS A 487 44.58 -24.95 -20.52
C LYS A 487 43.94 -26.18 -19.88
N ASP A 488 44.72 -26.97 -19.16
CA ASP A 488 44.31 -28.24 -18.55
C ASP A 488 44.13 -28.11 -17.03
N TYR A 489 44.07 -26.88 -16.52
CA TYR A 489 43.90 -26.58 -15.11
C TYR A 489 42.78 -25.56 -14.91
N SER A 490 41.71 -25.99 -14.24
CA SER A 490 40.59 -25.15 -13.83
C SER A 490 40.93 -24.44 -12.53
N VAL A 491 40.99 -23.11 -12.58
CA VAL A 491 41.28 -22.26 -11.41
C VAL A 491 40.12 -22.34 -10.41
N PRO A 492 40.37 -22.69 -9.13
CA PRO A 492 39.30 -22.81 -8.13
C PRO A 492 38.63 -21.48 -7.76
N PHE A 493 39.39 -20.38 -7.67
CA PHE A 493 38.83 -19.09 -7.32
C PHE A 493 39.19 -18.01 -8.32
N THR A 494 38.18 -17.27 -8.78
CA THR A 494 38.35 -16.14 -9.70
C THR A 494 37.44 -15.00 -9.29
N GLU A 495 37.96 -13.77 -9.32
CA GLU A 495 37.14 -12.56 -9.24
C GLU A 495 37.55 -11.58 -10.32
N MET A 496 36.57 -10.98 -10.99
CA MET A 496 36.79 -9.84 -11.87
C MET A 496 36.11 -8.61 -11.29
N LYS A 497 36.85 -7.51 -11.23
CA LYS A 497 36.42 -6.27 -10.59
C LYS A 497 36.92 -5.05 -11.33
N LEU A 498 36.15 -3.97 -11.29
CA LEU A 498 36.46 -2.72 -11.99
C LEU A 498 36.38 -1.51 -11.07
N ARG A 499 37.17 -0.49 -11.36
CA ARG A 499 37.26 0.76 -10.59
C ARG A 499 37.66 1.91 -11.52
N PRO A 500 37.22 3.16 -11.28
CA PRO A 500 37.64 4.30 -12.09
C PRO A 500 39.16 4.44 -12.14
N THR A 501 39.73 4.63 -13.33
CA THR A 501 41.18 4.76 -13.52
C THR A 501 41.75 6.01 -12.84
N SER A 502 40.95 7.07 -12.69
CA SER A 502 41.33 8.29 -11.96
C SER A 502 41.31 8.14 -10.44
N PHE A 503 40.76 7.04 -9.91
CA PHE A 503 40.67 6.85 -8.48
C PHE A 503 42.03 6.55 -7.86
N THR A 504 42.39 7.35 -6.87
CA THR A 504 43.55 7.15 -6.01
C THR A 504 43.05 6.73 -4.62
N PRO A 505 43.38 5.52 -4.16
CA PRO A 505 43.02 5.08 -2.81
C PRO A 505 43.53 6.08 -1.76
N PRO A 506 42.74 6.41 -0.73
CA PRO A 506 43.24 7.15 0.41
C PRO A 506 44.42 6.39 1.03
N THR A 507 45.54 7.07 1.28
CA THR A 507 46.63 6.49 2.07
C THR A 507 46.09 6.12 3.44
N GLN A 508 46.11 4.84 3.80
CA GLN A 508 45.86 4.42 5.18
C GLN A 508 46.95 5.04 6.05
N GLY A 509 46.57 6.02 6.86
CA GLY A 509 47.43 6.70 7.82
C GLY A 509 47.62 5.90 9.09
#